data_AF-A0A2V7DIA4-F1
#
_entry.id   AF-A0A2V7DIA4-F1
#
_cell.length_a   1.000
_cell.length_b   1.000
_cell.length_c   1.000
_cell.angle_alpha   90.00
_cell.angle_beta   90.00
_cell.angle_gamma   90.00
#
_symmetry.space_group_name_H-M   'P 1'
#
loop_
_entity.id
_entity.type
_entity.pdbx_description
1 polymer ?
#
loop_
_entity_poly.entity_id
_entity_poly.type
_entity_poly.pdbx_seq_one_letter_code
_entity_poly.pdbx_strand_id
1 'polypeptide(L)'
;MNVTRREVVKATLAAAAAGALLPRVSATAAAEELKMPDNVPVDTFDFEAKGIEGWTTVHGQWAVEDMAGAPSGKKVLVQRETKNEFNVVVAPPGPYTDVDVSMKFKPISGREDASGGIVF
;
A
#
# COMPACT_ATOMS: atom_id res chain seq x y z
N MET A 1 34.55 2.86 46.26
CA MET A 1 33.63 1.68 46.26
C MET A 1 33.92 0.92 44.97
N ASN A 2 34.66 -0.19 45.04
CA ASN A 2 35.07 -0.95 43.85
C ASN A 2 33.99 -1.98 43.52
N VAL A 3 33.11 -1.65 42.55
CA VAL A 3 32.11 -2.60 42.04
C VAL A 3 32.84 -3.62 41.16
N THR A 4 32.66 -4.91 41.45
CA THR A 4 33.37 -5.97 40.70
C THR A 4 32.59 -6.37 39.45
N ARG A 5 33.31 -6.76 38.38
CA ARG A 5 32.72 -7.14 37.07
C ARG A 5 31.64 -8.23 37.19
N ARG A 6 31.73 -9.08 38.21
CA ARG A 6 30.75 -10.14 38.51
C ARG A 6 29.41 -9.60 38.99
N GLU A 7 29.40 -8.46 39.69
CA GLU A 7 28.18 -7.79 40.15
C GLU A 7 27.47 -7.09 39.00
N VAL A 8 28.25 -6.49 38.08
CA VAL A 8 27.71 -5.87 36.85
C VAL A 8 27.04 -6.91 35.95
N VAL A 9 27.64 -8.10 35.82
CA VAL A 9 27.07 -9.21 35.01
C VAL A 9 25.79 -9.77 35.65
N LYS A 10 25.75 -9.91 36.98
CA LYS A 10 24.52 -10.36 37.66
C LYS A 10 23.38 -9.33 37.52
N ALA A 11 23.70 -8.04 37.63
CA ALA A 11 22.70 -6.98 37.47
C ALA A 11 22.11 -6.94 36.05
N THR A 12 22.92 -7.18 35.01
CA THR A 12 22.45 -7.21 33.62
C THR A 12 21.61 -8.43 33.30
N LEU A 13 21.93 -9.60 33.85
CA LEU A 13 21.13 -10.83 33.63
C LEU A 13 19.75 -10.76 34.31
N ALA A 14 19.67 -10.13 35.49
CA ALA A 14 18.40 -9.93 36.19
C ALA A 14 17.47 -8.94 35.45
N ALA A 15 18.03 -7.90 34.84
CA ALA A 15 17.26 -6.94 34.04
C ALA A 15 16.66 -7.58 32.76
N ALA A 16 17.40 -8.51 32.13
CA ALA A 16 16.91 -9.23 30.95
C ALA A 16 15.76 -10.21 31.28
N ALA A 17 15.81 -10.87 32.45
CA ALA A 17 14.74 -11.77 32.89
C ALA A 17 13.46 -11.02 33.29
N ALA A 18 13.57 -9.81 33.82
CA ALA A 18 12.41 -8.97 34.14
C ALA A 18 11.70 -8.42 32.89
N GLY A 19 12.43 -8.15 31.81
CA GLY A 19 11.84 -7.70 30.53
C GLY A 19 10.99 -8.76 29.83
N ALA A 20 11.22 -10.05 30.11
CA ALA A 20 10.46 -11.16 29.52
C ALA A 20 9.09 -11.39 30.16
N LEU A 21 8.80 -10.74 31.29
CA LEU A 21 7.52 -10.84 32.02
C LEU A 21 6.60 -9.65 31.76
N LEU A 22 7.01 -8.69 30.93
CA LEU A 22 6.09 -7.64 30.50
C LEU A 22 4.96 -8.28 29.68
N PRO A 23 3.69 -7.97 30.00
CA PRO A 23 2.57 -8.46 29.20
C PRO A 23 2.80 -8.02 27.76
N ARG A 24 2.82 -8.99 26.84
CA ARG A 24 2.70 -8.69 25.41
C ARG A 24 1.42 -7.90 25.27
N VAL A 25 1.53 -6.62 24.92
CA VAL A 25 0.40 -5.87 24.40
C VAL A 25 -0.01 -6.65 23.16
N SER A 26 -1.07 -7.45 23.27
CA SER A 26 -1.72 -8.04 22.12
C SER A 26 -2.03 -6.88 21.20
N ALA A 27 -1.43 -6.89 20.01
CA ALA A 27 -1.85 -6.01 18.94
C ALA A 27 -3.35 -6.26 18.76
N THR A 28 -4.17 -5.35 19.27
CA THR A 28 -5.61 -5.37 19.06
C THR A 28 -5.82 -5.50 17.57
N ALA A 29 -6.58 -6.53 17.21
CA ALA A 29 -6.92 -6.89 15.85
C ALA A 29 -7.30 -5.66 15.03
N ALA A 30 -6.96 -5.71 13.74
CA ALA A 30 -7.34 -4.75 12.71
C ALA A 30 -8.73 -4.17 13.03
N ALA A 31 -8.80 -2.84 13.12
CA ALA A 31 -10.06 -2.13 13.24
C ALA A 31 -11.06 -2.74 12.26
N GLU A 32 -12.26 -3.04 12.73
CA GLU A 32 -13.34 -3.62 11.93
C GLU A 32 -13.48 -2.80 10.64
N GLU A 33 -13.17 -3.44 9.51
CA GLU A 33 -13.20 -2.80 8.20
C GLU A 33 -14.58 -2.19 8.01
N LEU A 34 -14.65 -0.88 7.76
CA LEU A 34 -15.91 -0.16 7.66
C LEU A 34 -16.69 -0.75 6.49
N LYS A 35 -17.72 -1.54 6.81
CA LYS A 35 -18.56 -2.18 5.81
C LYS A 35 -19.37 -1.11 5.09
N MET A 36 -19.17 -1.01 3.78
CA MET A 36 -19.98 -0.13 2.92
C MET A 36 -21.46 -0.57 2.98
N PRO A 37 -22.42 0.37 2.96
CA PRO A 37 -23.83 0.03 2.84
C PRO A 37 -24.09 -0.83 1.59
N ASP A 38 -25.00 -1.80 1.69
CA ASP A 38 -25.22 -2.80 0.63
C ASP A 38 -25.71 -2.23 -0.72
N ASN A 39 -26.14 -0.95 -0.75
CA ASN A 39 -26.70 -0.27 -1.93
C ASN A 39 -25.84 0.91 -2.42
N VAL A 40 -24.54 0.95 -2.11
CA VAL A 40 -23.65 1.99 -2.66
C VAL A 40 -23.36 1.70 -4.14
N PRO A 41 -23.43 2.69 -5.04
CA PRO A 41 -23.00 2.54 -6.43
C PRO A 41 -21.55 2.05 -6.52
N VAL A 42 -21.30 1.01 -7.32
CA VAL A 42 -19.95 0.48 -7.57
C VAL A 42 -19.58 0.78 -9.01
N ASP A 43 -18.53 1.57 -9.19
CA ASP A 43 -17.91 1.82 -10.49
C ASP A 43 -16.67 0.94 -10.66
N THR A 44 -16.63 0.17 -11.75
CA THR A 44 -15.45 -0.60 -12.16
C THR A 44 -14.84 0.03 -13.40
N PHE A 45 -13.54 0.34 -13.34
CA PHE A 45 -12.81 0.83 -14.50
C PHE A 45 -12.51 -0.31 -15.48
N ASP A 46 -13.17 -0.27 -16.63
CA ASP A 46 -12.98 -1.23 -17.71
C ASP A 46 -11.92 -0.72 -18.70
N PHE A 47 -10.68 -1.14 -18.50
CA PHE A 47 -9.57 -0.82 -19.41
C PHE A 47 -9.67 -1.53 -20.76
N GLU A 48 -10.44 -2.62 -20.87
CA GLU A 48 -10.59 -3.36 -22.14
C GLU A 48 -11.47 -2.59 -23.12
N ALA A 49 -12.60 -2.07 -22.65
CA ALA A 49 -13.56 -1.37 -23.50
C ALA A 49 -13.29 0.14 -23.59
N LYS A 50 -12.92 0.79 -22.48
CA LYS A 50 -12.84 2.27 -22.39
C LYS A 50 -11.41 2.80 -22.33
N GLY A 51 -10.45 1.95 -21.99
CA GLY A 51 -9.08 2.40 -21.73
C GLY A 51 -9.04 3.45 -20.61
N ILE A 52 -8.37 4.57 -20.85
CA ILE A 52 -8.28 5.71 -19.92
C ILE A 52 -9.02 6.96 -20.40
N GLU A 53 -10.08 6.79 -21.19
CA GLU A 53 -10.92 7.93 -21.60
C GLU A 53 -11.46 8.69 -20.37
N GLY A 54 -11.31 10.02 -20.36
CA GLY A 54 -11.74 10.88 -19.26
C GLY A 54 -10.79 10.93 -18.05
N TRP A 55 -9.69 10.17 -18.06
CA TRP A 55 -8.65 10.27 -17.04
C TRP A 55 -7.75 11.48 -17.30
N THR A 56 -7.22 12.05 -16.22
CA THR A 56 -6.28 13.16 -16.30
C THR A 56 -4.89 12.72 -15.86
N THR A 57 -3.92 12.78 -16.77
CA THR A 57 -2.51 12.59 -16.43
C THR A 57 -1.95 13.87 -15.80
N VAL A 58 -1.53 13.80 -14.55
CA VAL A 58 -0.85 14.91 -13.86
C VAL A 58 0.65 14.83 -14.12
N HIS A 59 1.25 13.66 -13.87
CA HIS A 59 2.66 13.38 -14.13
C HIS A 59 2.87 11.92 -14.57
N GLY A 60 3.90 11.72 -15.39
CA GLY A 60 4.32 10.41 -15.87
C GLY A 60 3.73 10.01 -17.22
N GLN A 61 4.10 8.82 -17.67
CA GLN A 61 3.59 8.21 -18.88
C GLN A 61 2.64 7.08 -18.49
N TRP A 62 1.36 7.25 -18.80
CA TRP A 62 0.30 6.30 -18.48
C TRP A 62 -0.36 5.81 -19.76
N ALA A 63 -0.53 4.49 -19.89
CA ALA A 63 -1.16 3.86 -21.04
C ALA A 63 -1.87 2.57 -20.65
N VAL A 64 -2.85 2.17 -21.46
CA VAL A 64 -3.44 0.83 -21.36
C VAL A 64 -2.71 -0.12 -22.28
N GLU A 65 -2.23 -1.23 -21.74
CA GLU A 65 -1.40 -2.18 -22.47
C GLU A 65 -1.78 -3.62 -22.18
N ASP A 66 -1.58 -4.49 -23.18
CA ASP A 66 -1.71 -5.93 -22.98
C ASP A 66 -0.57 -6.45 -22.10
N MET A 67 -0.92 -7.13 -21.01
CA MET A 67 0.06 -7.67 -20.06
C MET A 67 -0.24 -9.13 -19.74
N ALA A 68 0.64 -10.00 -20.20
CA ALA A 68 0.59 -11.42 -19.87
C ALA A 68 0.74 -11.62 -18.35
N GLY A 69 -0.17 -12.40 -17.76
CA GLY A 69 -0.20 -12.65 -16.32
C GLY A 69 -0.74 -11.49 -15.49
N ALA A 70 -1.49 -10.56 -16.09
CA ALA A 70 -2.28 -9.59 -15.33
C ALA A 70 -3.24 -10.32 -14.37
N PRO A 71 -3.38 -9.85 -13.11
CA PRO A 71 -4.29 -10.45 -12.14
C PRO A 71 -5.79 -10.35 -12.51
N SER A 72 -6.11 -9.53 -13.51
CA SER A 72 -7.44 -9.27 -14.03
C SER A 72 -7.33 -8.80 -15.48
N GLY A 73 -8.08 -9.42 -16.39
CA GLY A 73 -8.10 -9.04 -17.81
C GLY A 73 -6.79 -9.33 -18.55
N LYS A 74 -6.72 -8.87 -19.80
CA LYS A 74 -5.50 -8.86 -20.62
C LYS A 74 -4.89 -7.46 -20.65
N LYS A 75 -5.72 -6.42 -20.64
CA LYS A 75 -5.31 -5.01 -20.64
C LYS A 75 -5.27 -4.43 -19.23
N VAL A 76 -4.19 -3.73 -18.93
CA VAL A 76 -3.95 -3.07 -17.64
C VAL A 76 -3.46 -1.65 -17.83
N LEU A 77 -3.72 -0.79 -16.85
CA LEU A 77 -3.09 0.53 -16.77
C LEU A 77 -1.62 0.39 -16.36
N VAL A 78 -0.72 0.94 -17.17
CA VAL A 78 0.73 0.87 -16.99
C VAL A 78 1.30 2.27 -16.89
N GLN A 79 2.19 2.44 -15.91
CA GLN A 79 3.05 3.62 -15.76
C GLN A 79 4.46 3.25 -16.28
N ARG A 80 5.07 4.12 -17.12
CA ARG A 80 6.39 3.85 -17.74
C ARG A 80 7.47 4.90 -17.51
N GLU A 81 7.13 6.06 -16.96
CA GLU A 81 8.10 7.12 -16.70
C GLU A 81 8.99 6.77 -15.50
N THR A 82 10.29 6.90 -15.66
CA THR A 82 11.29 6.46 -14.66
C THR A 82 12.07 7.62 -14.06
N LYS A 83 11.89 8.84 -14.57
CA LYS A 83 12.66 10.02 -14.16
C LYS A 83 11.94 10.91 -13.16
N ASN A 84 10.63 10.76 -13.03
CA ASN A 84 9.85 11.55 -12.07
C ASN A 84 9.91 10.90 -10.69
N GLU A 85 9.98 11.72 -9.66
CA GLU A 85 9.85 11.28 -8.26
C GLU A 85 8.44 10.74 -7.98
N PHE A 86 7.41 11.41 -8.52
CA PHE A 86 6.01 11.00 -8.39
C PHE A 86 5.30 11.03 -9.75
N ASN A 87 4.66 9.92 -10.08
CA ASN A 87 3.80 9.80 -11.26
C ASN A 87 2.36 9.65 -10.79
N VAL A 88 1.46 10.46 -11.36
CA VAL A 88 0.07 10.58 -10.90
C VAL A 88 -0.87 10.65 -12.09
N VAL A 89 -1.95 9.86 -12.01
CA VAL A 89 -3.09 9.91 -12.91
C VAL A 89 -4.36 9.94 -12.07
N VAL A 90 -5.34 10.73 -12.49
CA VAL A 90 -6.61 10.94 -11.78
C VAL A 90 -7.74 10.30 -12.58
N ALA A 91 -8.47 9.39 -11.94
CA ALA A 91 -9.63 8.74 -12.52
C ALA A 91 -10.91 9.59 -12.34
N PRO A 92 -11.82 9.63 -13.34
CA PRO A 92 -13.19 10.13 -13.15
C PRO A 92 -14.01 9.11 -12.31
N PRO A 93 -15.27 9.39 -11.91
CA PRO A 93 -16.05 10.64 -11.93
C PRO A 93 -15.92 11.58 -10.70
N GLY A 94 -14.84 11.54 -9.92
CA GLY A 94 -14.69 12.39 -8.72
C GLY A 94 -14.92 13.89 -8.94
N PRO A 95 -15.02 14.70 -7.86
CA PRO A 95 -14.53 14.40 -6.51
C PRO A 95 -15.48 13.53 -5.68
N TYR A 96 -14.92 12.85 -4.68
CA TYR A 96 -15.67 12.05 -3.72
C TYR A 96 -15.44 12.51 -2.29
N THR A 97 -16.45 12.36 -1.43
CA THR A 97 -16.31 12.62 0.02
C THR A 97 -16.02 11.33 0.79
N ASP A 98 -16.70 10.24 0.43
CA ASP A 98 -16.62 8.94 1.09
C ASP A 98 -16.60 7.84 0.03
N VAL A 99 -15.53 7.04 0.00
CA VAL A 99 -15.34 5.97 -0.97
C VAL A 99 -14.65 4.76 -0.35
N ASP A 100 -15.01 3.59 -0.87
CA ASP A 100 -14.21 2.38 -0.75
C ASP A 100 -13.57 2.12 -2.12
N VAL A 101 -12.25 1.93 -2.13
CA VAL A 101 -11.46 1.75 -3.35
C VAL A 101 -10.65 0.48 -3.22
N SER A 102 -10.90 -0.45 -4.15
CA SER A 102 -10.09 -1.67 -4.30
C SER A 102 -9.37 -1.69 -5.64
N MET A 103 -8.14 -2.19 -5.63
CA MET A 103 -7.37 -2.41 -6.86
C MET A 103 -6.46 -3.62 -6.74
N LYS A 104 -6.13 -4.20 -7.90
CA LYS A 104 -5.02 -5.15 -8.02
C LYS A 104 -3.81 -4.42 -8.60
N PHE A 105 -2.71 -4.40 -7.86
CA PHE A 105 -1.51 -3.69 -8.23
C PHE A 105 -0.32 -4.65 -8.35
N LYS A 106 0.48 -4.50 -9.40
CA LYS A 106 1.73 -5.24 -9.61
C LYS A 106 2.88 -4.25 -9.71
N PRO A 107 3.66 -4.03 -8.64
CA PRO A 107 4.86 -3.21 -8.73
C PRO A 107 5.87 -3.88 -9.66
N ILE A 108 6.48 -3.11 -10.55
CA ILE A 108 7.61 -3.54 -11.37
C ILE A 108 8.82 -2.77 -10.86
N SER A 109 9.48 -3.33 -9.84
CA SER A 109 10.70 -2.80 -9.28
C SER A 109 11.93 -3.36 -10.01
N GLY A 110 12.91 -2.49 -10.23
CA GLY A 110 14.21 -2.85 -10.79
C GLY A 110 15.24 -3.06 -9.68
N ARG A 111 16.34 -2.32 -9.73
CA ARG A 111 17.33 -2.26 -8.64
C ARG A 111 16.90 -1.35 -7.48
N GLU A 112 15.90 -0.52 -7.73
CA GLU A 112 15.28 0.39 -6.76
C GLU A 112 13.86 -0.09 -6.48
N ASP A 113 13.42 0.11 -5.23
CA ASP A 113 12.06 -0.20 -4.82
C ASP A 113 11.09 0.71 -5.56
N ALA A 114 10.18 0.10 -6.31
CA ALA A 114 9.09 0.80 -6.98
C ALA A 114 7.79 0.37 -6.31
N SER A 115 7.02 1.34 -5.84
CA SER A 115 5.71 1.11 -5.26
C SER A 115 4.72 2.13 -5.80
N GLY A 116 3.44 1.83 -5.64
CA GLY A 116 2.34 2.73 -5.96
C GLY A 116 1.19 2.48 -5.00
N GLY A 117 0.20 3.37 -5.03
CA GLY A 117 -0.97 3.29 -4.17
C GLY A 117 -2.05 4.27 -4.59
N ILE A 118 -3.17 4.20 -3.90
CA ILE A 118 -4.28 5.13 -4.04
C ILE A 118 -3.98 6.37 -3.21
N VAL A 119 -4.24 7.55 -3.77
CA VAL A 119 -4.20 8.83 -3.08
C VAL A 119 -5.58 9.47 -3.23
N PHE A 120 -6.12 10.02 -2.15
CA PHE A 120 -7.43 10.68 -2.09
C PHE A 120 -7.34 11.96 -1.26
#